data_AF-A0A655JA54-F1
#
_entry.id   AF-A0A655JA54-F1
#
_cell.length_a   1.000
_cell.length_b   1.000
_cell.length_c   1.000
_cell.angle_alpha   90.00
_cell.angle_beta   90.00
_cell.angle_gamma   90.00
#
_symmetry.space_group_name_H-M   'P 1'
#
loop_
_entity.id
_entity.type
_entity.pdbx_description
1 polymer ?
#
loop_
_entity_poly.entity_id
_entity_poly.type
_entity_poly.pdbx_seq_one_letter_code
_entity_poly.pdbx_strand_id
1 'polypeptide(L)'
;MVAQAVEALSGKGPVSELWGFGMDRLVGLDRVRGPIPFSLRKFLAGKQVVPHQASFFGSSLVAKIGGYDLDFGIAADQEFILRAALVCEPVTIRCVLCEFDTTGVGSHREPSAVFGDLRRMGDLHRRYPFGGRRISHAYLRGREFYAYNSRFWENVFTRMSK
;
A
#
# COMPACT_ATOMS: atom_id res chain seq x y z
N MET A 1 4.46 -22.10 -3.65
CA MET A 1 4.04 -20.81 -3.04
C MET A 1 4.41 -20.77 -1.55
N VAL A 2 3.83 -21.62 -0.69
CA VAL A 2 4.15 -21.65 0.75
C VAL A 2 5.63 -21.92 1.04
N ALA A 3 6.25 -22.91 0.37
CA ALA A 3 7.66 -23.24 0.56
C ALA A 3 8.61 -22.06 0.29
N GLN A 4 8.34 -21.28 -0.77
CA GLN A 4 9.13 -20.08 -1.11
C GLN A 4 8.95 -18.95 -0.09
N ALA A 5 7.74 -18.81 0.48
CA ALA A 5 7.50 -17.85 1.54
C ALA A 5 8.23 -18.26 2.83
N VAL A 6 8.20 -19.54 3.20
CA VAL A 6 8.94 -20.10 4.34
C VAL A 6 10.45 -19.93 4.16
N GLU A 7 10.96 -20.22 2.96
CA GLU A 7 12.37 -20.03 2.63
C GLU A 7 12.79 -18.55 2.75
N ALA A 8 11.97 -17.61 2.25
CA ALA A 8 12.25 -16.18 2.35
C ALA A 8 12.27 -15.66 3.80
N LEU A 9 11.57 -16.33 4.71
CA LEU A 9 11.54 -16.03 6.14
C LEU A 9 12.67 -16.71 6.93
N SER A 10 13.25 -17.78 6.38
CA SER A 10 14.29 -18.54 7.04
C SER A 10 15.51 -17.66 7.34
N GLY A 11 16.01 -17.74 8.58
CA GLY A 11 17.16 -16.96 9.03
C GLY A 11 16.91 -15.45 9.22
N LYS A 12 15.66 -14.98 9.13
CA LYS A 12 15.30 -13.55 9.35
C LYS A 12 14.92 -13.20 10.79
N GLY A 13 15.03 -14.16 11.71
CA GLY A 13 14.64 -14.02 13.11
C GLY A 13 13.29 -14.68 13.42
N PRO A 14 12.69 -14.40 14.59
CA PRO A 14 11.41 -14.98 14.99
C PRO A 14 10.29 -14.54 14.06
N VAL A 15 9.66 -15.49 13.35
CA VAL A 15 8.59 -15.20 12.37
C VAL A 15 7.41 -14.44 13.00
N SER A 16 7.15 -14.64 14.30
CA SER A 16 6.11 -13.92 15.04
C SER A 16 6.38 -12.41 15.19
N GLU A 17 7.59 -11.94 14.96
CA GLU A 17 7.98 -10.52 15.01
C GLU A 17 8.10 -9.88 13.62
N LEU A 18 8.02 -10.69 12.56
CA LEU A 18 8.22 -10.24 11.19
C LEU A 18 6.90 -9.82 10.54
N TRP A 19 7.02 -8.96 9.53
CA TRP A 19 5.98 -8.80 8.53
C TRP A 19 6.61 -8.75 7.14
N GLY A 20 5.77 -8.86 6.14
CA GLY A 20 6.23 -8.79 4.77
C GLY A 20 5.10 -8.98 3.79
N PHE A 21 5.46 -8.99 2.53
CA PHE A 21 4.51 -9.16 1.45
C PHE A 21 5.15 -9.74 0.21
N GLY A 22 4.31 -10.43 -0.58
CA GLY A 22 4.63 -10.90 -1.91
C GLY A 22 3.98 -10.05 -3.00
N MET A 23 3.85 -10.65 -4.18
CA MET A 23 3.20 -10.04 -5.33
C MET A 23 1.75 -10.53 -5.42
N ASP A 24 0.86 -9.71 -5.98
CA ASP A 24 -0.49 -10.09 -6.36
C ASP A 24 -0.68 -10.07 -7.88
N ARG A 25 -1.54 -10.95 -8.39
CA ARG A 25 -2.00 -10.90 -9.78
C ARG A 25 -3.36 -10.24 -9.82
N LEU A 26 -3.47 -9.11 -10.52
CA LEU A 26 -4.72 -8.38 -10.70
C LEU A 26 -5.60 -9.11 -11.72
N VAL A 27 -6.68 -9.71 -11.23
CA VAL A 27 -7.65 -10.42 -12.06
C VAL A 27 -8.36 -9.42 -12.97
N GLY A 28 -8.52 -9.78 -14.25
CA GLY A 28 -9.15 -8.94 -15.27
C GLY A 28 -8.23 -7.91 -15.93
N LEU A 29 -7.02 -7.68 -15.40
CA LEU A 29 -6.04 -6.73 -15.96
C LEU A 29 -4.75 -7.40 -16.44
N ASP A 30 -4.63 -8.73 -16.27
CA ASP A 30 -3.44 -9.55 -16.57
C ASP A 30 -2.10 -8.91 -16.13
N ARG A 31 -2.12 -8.33 -14.93
CA ARG A 31 -0.98 -7.55 -14.40
C ARG A 31 -0.56 -8.07 -13.04
N VAL A 32 0.74 -8.24 -12.85
CA VAL A 32 1.32 -8.54 -11.53
C VAL A 32 1.81 -7.26 -10.87
N ARG A 33 1.49 -7.07 -9.59
CA ARG A 33 1.95 -5.94 -8.77
C ARG A 33 2.71 -6.44 -7.55
N GLY A 34 3.75 -5.70 -7.19
CA GLY A 34 4.56 -5.94 -6.00
C GLY A 34 5.61 -4.86 -5.93
N PRO A 35 5.47 -3.86 -5.04
CA PRO A 35 6.43 -2.77 -4.92
C PRO A 35 7.74 -3.26 -4.27
N ILE A 36 8.53 -4.06 -4.99
CA ILE A 36 9.75 -4.71 -4.50
C ILE A 36 10.98 -4.13 -5.25
N PRO A 37 11.94 -3.49 -4.56
CA PRO A 37 12.03 -3.36 -3.09
C PRO A 37 11.03 -2.35 -2.51
N PHE A 38 10.66 -2.58 -1.25
CA PHE A 38 9.83 -1.65 -0.48
C PHE A 38 10.60 -0.35 -0.21
N SER A 39 9.88 0.76 -0.17
CA SER A 39 10.41 2.03 0.29
C SER A 39 9.33 2.79 1.03
N LEU A 40 9.51 2.98 2.34
CA LEU A 40 8.61 3.76 3.17
C LEU A 40 8.35 5.16 2.58
N ARG A 41 9.39 5.79 2.03
CA ARG A 41 9.28 7.09 1.34
C ARG A 41 8.35 7.01 0.13
N LYS A 42 8.50 6.00 -0.73
CA LYS A 42 7.66 5.85 -1.93
C LYS A 42 6.22 5.46 -1.55
N PHE A 43 6.05 4.65 -0.51
CA PHE A 43 4.75 4.32 0.07
C PHE A 43 4.00 5.58 0.52
N LEU A 44 4.62 6.38 1.40
CA LEU A 44 4.03 7.64 1.89
C LEU A 44 3.84 8.70 0.79
N ALA A 45 4.64 8.64 -0.28
CA ALA A 45 4.45 9.48 -1.46
C ALA A 45 3.31 8.98 -2.38
N GLY A 46 2.62 7.89 -2.04
CA GLY A 46 1.58 7.24 -2.84
C GLY A 46 2.12 6.59 -4.12
N LYS A 47 3.43 6.35 -4.23
CA LYS A 47 4.08 5.76 -5.41
C LYS A 47 4.14 4.24 -5.34
N GLN A 48 3.97 3.68 -4.15
CA GLN A 48 3.90 2.25 -3.90
C GLN A 48 2.67 1.98 -3.05
N VAL A 49 1.88 0.98 -3.45
CA VAL A 49 0.76 0.44 -2.67
C VAL A 49 1.12 -1.01 -2.40
N VAL A 50 1.14 -1.38 -1.12
CA VAL A 50 1.49 -2.75 -0.71
C VAL A 50 0.25 -3.65 -0.91
N PRO A 51 0.40 -4.79 -1.61
CA PRO A 51 -0.66 -5.78 -1.76
C PRO A 51 -1.10 -6.36 -0.40
N HIS A 52 -2.15 -5.81 0.20
CA HIS A 52 -2.59 -6.24 1.54
C HIS A 52 -3.04 -7.71 1.56
N GLN A 53 -3.62 -8.24 0.49
CA GLN A 53 -4.00 -9.67 0.38
C GLN A 53 -2.80 -10.62 0.26
N ALA A 54 -1.64 -10.12 -0.19
CA ALA A 54 -0.40 -10.88 -0.26
C ALA A 54 0.57 -10.49 0.88
N SER A 55 0.05 -9.91 1.97
CA SER A 55 0.85 -9.52 3.14
C SER A 55 0.64 -10.51 4.30
N PHE A 56 1.66 -10.65 5.14
CA PHE A 56 1.59 -11.42 6.38
C PHE A 56 2.17 -10.59 7.54
N PHE A 57 1.68 -10.88 8.75
CA PHE A 57 2.10 -10.21 9.98
C PHE A 57 2.21 -11.22 11.11
N GLY A 58 3.37 -11.24 11.77
CA GLY A 58 3.61 -12.09 12.92
C GLY A 58 2.78 -11.67 14.13
N SER A 59 2.34 -12.64 14.94
CA SER A 59 1.44 -12.41 16.07
C SER A 59 2.00 -11.46 17.13
N SER A 60 3.29 -11.54 17.44
CA SER A 60 3.96 -10.65 18.39
C SER A 60 4.04 -9.22 17.85
N LEU A 61 4.26 -9.05 16.54
CA LEU A 61 4.21 -7.73 15.90
C LEU A 61 2.80 -7.14 16.00
N VAL A 62 1.76 -7.92 15.67
CA VAL A 62 0.35 -7.50 15.76
C VAL A 62 0.01 -7.08 17.20
N ALA A 63 0.41 -7.88 18.20
CA ALA A 63 0.20 -7.55 19.61
C ALA A 63 0.89 -6.24 20.03
N LYS A 64 2.06 -5.93 19.44
CA LYS A 64 2.80 -4.70 19.71
C LYS A 64 2.17 -3.46 19.07
N ILE A 65 1.71 -3.55 17.82
CA ILE A 65 1.19 -2.39 17.09
C ILE A 65 -0.32 -2.18 17.29
N GLY A 66 -1.05 -3.20 17.75
CA GLY A 66 -2.51 -3.20 17.87
C GLY A 66 -3.21 -3.47 16.53
N GLY A 67 -4.51 -3.78 16.58
CA GLY A 67 -5.32 -4.12 15.40
C GLY A 67 -5.54 -2.94 14.42
N TYR A 68 -6.46 -3.11 13.47
CA TYR A 68 -6.84 -2.03 12.56
C TYR A 68 -7.45 -0.85 13.31
N ASP A 69 -7.11 0.37 12.87
CA ASP A 69 -7.86 1.57 13.26
C ASP A 69 -9.18 1.59 12.49
N LEU A 70 -10.27 1.25 13.18
CA LEU A 70 -11.61 1.16 12.57
C LEU A 70 -12.13 2.54 12.13
N ASP A 71 -11.64 3.63 12.72
CA ASP A 71 -11.96 5.00 12.34
C ASP A 71 -11.13 5.46 11.13
N PHE A 72 -10.17 4.66 10.68
CA PHE A 72 -9.41 4.95 9.46
C PHE A 72 -10.23 4.72 8.18
N GLY A 73 -11.27 3.87 8.27
CA GLY A 73 -12.14 3.53 7.15
C GLY A 73 -11.47 2.61 6.13
N ILE A 74 -11.74 2.84 4.84
CA ILE A 74 -11.35 1.90 3.76
C ILE A 74 -9.83 1.68 3.66
N ALA A 75 -9.00 2.65 4.08
CA ALA A 75 -7.54 2.52 4.04
C ALA A 75 -6.91 1.95 5.32
N ALA A 76 -7.70 1.36 6.23
CA ALA A 76 -7.18 0.81 7.49
C ALA A 76 -6.08 -0.24 7.28
N ASP A 77 -6.12 -1.01 6.19
CA ASP A 77 -5.05 -1.97 5.86
C ASP A 77 -3.72 -1.27 5.52
N GLN A 78 -3.75 -0.18 4.74
CA GLN A 78 -2.56 0.57 4.39
C GLN A 78 -2.00 1.32 5.60
N GLU A 79 -2.88 1.83 6.47
CA GLU A 79 -2.48 2.43 7.76
C GLU A 79 -1.77 1.40 8.65
N PHE A 80 -2.32 0.19 8.74
CA PHE A 80 -1.72 -0.89 9.51
C PHE A 80 -0.37 -1.32 8.95
N ILE A 81 -0.24 -1.43 7.62
CA ILE A 81 1.03 -1.68 6.93
C ILE A 81 2.05 -0.59 7.23
N LEU A 82 1.63 0.69 7.28
CA LEU A 82 2.50 1.78 7.67
C LEU A 82 3.02 1.58 9.09
N ARG A 83 2.15 1.26 10.07
CA ARG A 83 2.58 0.99 11.45
C ARG A 83 3.57 -0.16 11.53
N ALA A 84 3.34 -1.26 10.81
CA ALA A 84 4.28 -2.36 10.72
C ALA A 84 5.64 -1.90 10.15
N ALA A 85 5.63 -1.13 9.06
CA ALA A 85 6.82 -0.58 8.41
C ALA A 85 7.60 0.43 9.27
N LEU A 86 6.96 1.05 10.25
CA LEU A 86 7.62 1.94 11.21
C LEU A 86 8.29 1.17 12.35
N VAL A 87 7.94 -0.10 12.57
CA VAL A 87 8.58 -0.97 13.56
C VAL A 87 9.79 -1.69 12.96
N CYS A 88 9.66 -2.26 11.77
CA CYS A 88 10.75 -2.94 11.07
C CYS A 88 10.52 -2.95 9.55
N GLU A 89 11.61 -3.13 8.78
CA GLU A 89 11.52 -3.29 7.33
C GLU A 89 10.83 -4.62 6.95
N PRO A 90 10.02 -4.65 5.87
CA PRO A 90 9.33 -5.87 5.47
C PRO A 90 10.27 -6.89 4.86
N VAL A 91 9.94 -8.17 5.03
CA VAL A 91 10.45 -9.23 4.16
C VAL A 91 9.68 -9.21 2.84
N THR A 92 10.33 -8.82 1.75
CA THR A 92 9.73 -8.82 0.41
C THR A 92 9.99 -10.13 -0.33
N ILE A 93 8.93 -10.77 -0.84
CA ILE A 93 9.00 -12.07 -1.52
C ILE A 93 8.68 -11.87 -3.00
N ARG A 94 9.62 -12.17 -3.91
CA ARG A 94 9.41 -12.06 -5.37
C ARG A 94 8.62 -13.24 -5.95
N CYS A 95 7.44 -13.50 -5.38
CA CYS A 95 6.52 -14.56 -5.76
C CYS A 95 5.09 -14.04 -5.74
N VAL A 96 4.25 -14.49 -6.67
CA VAL A 96 2.80 -14.23 -6.64
C VAL A 96 2.17 -15.10 -5.56
N LEU A 97 1.60 -14.46 -4.54
CA LEU A 97 0.99 -15.15 -3.38
C LEU A 97 -0.54 -15.19 -3.45
N CYS A 98 -1.17 -14.30 -4.21
CA CYS A 98 -2.62 -14.30 -4.37
C CYS A 98 -3.05 -13.72 -5.72
N GLU A 99 -4.30 -14.02 -6.07
CA GLU A 99 -5.04 -13.32 -7.10
C GLU A 99 -5.88 -12.23 -6.42
N PHE A 100 -5.76 -10.99 -6.90
CA PHE A 100 -6.45 -9.83 -6.36
C PHE A 100 -7.60 -9.45 -7.30
N ASP A 101 -8.82 -9.55 -6.79
CA ASP A 101 -10.02 -9.10 -7.48
C ASP A 101 -10.07 -7.56 -7.48
N THR A 102 -10.04 -6.97 -8.67
CA THR A 102 -10.02 -5.53 -8.86
C THR A 102 -11.40 -4.87 -8.76
N THR A 103 -12.48 -5.64 -8.62
CA THR A 103 -13.85 -5.12 -8.54
C THR A 103 -14.24 -4.59 -7.16
N GLY A 104 -13.40 -4.79 -6.14
CA GLY A 104 -13.66 -4.35 -4.77
C GLY A 104 -13.72 -2.82 -4.61
N VAL A 105 -14.43 -2.36 -3.56
CA VAL A 105 -14.64 -0.94 -3.23
C VAL A 105 -13.31 -0.18 -3.06
N GLY A 106 -12.27 -0.84 -2.57
CA GLY A 106 -10.92 -0.27 -2.44
C GLY A 106 -10.25 0.11 -3.77
N SER A 107 -10.66 -0.53 -4.88
CA SER A 107 -10.08 -0.34 -6.21
C SER A 107 -10.66 0.85 -6.97
N HIS A 108 -11.89 1.24 -6.65
CA HIS A 108 -12.63 2.29 -7.36
C HIS A 108 -12.68 3.62 -6.62
N ARG A 109 -11.74 3.85 -5.69
CA ARG A 109 -11.73 5.06 -4.88
C ARG A 109 -11.40 6.30 -5.70
N GLU A 110 -12.03 7.41 -5.31
CA GLU A 110 -11.73 8.73 -5.85
C GLU A 110 -10.32 9.17 -5.46
N PRO A 111 -9.58 9.89 -6.34
CA PRO A 111 -8.23 10.34 -6.02
C PRO A 111 -8.17 11.15 -4.72
N SER A 112 -9.16 12.02 -4.47
CA SER A 112 -9.22 12.81 -3.24
C SER A 112 -9.27 11.96 -1.97
N ALA A 113 -10.00 10.84 -1.99
CA ALA A 113 -10.04 9.90 -0.86
C ALA A 113 -8.68 9.22 -0.66
N VAL A 114 -8.06 8.73 -1.74
CA VAL A 114 -6.74 8.05 -1.68
C VAL A 114 -5.65 9.00 -1.19
N PHE A 115 -5.54 10.19 -1.78
CA PHE A 115 -4.52 11.17 -1.37
C PHE A 115 -4.86 11.85 -0.04
N GLY A 116 -6.13 11.93 0.32
CA GLY A 116 -6.61 12.32 1.65
C GLY A 116 -6.08 11.39 2.73
N ASP A 117 -6.25 10.08 2.54
CA ASP A 117 -5.76 9.06 3.47
C ASP A 117 -4.23 9.07 3.57
N LEU A 118 -3.50 9.25 2.47
CA LEU A 118 -2.04 9.36 2.49
C LEU A 118 -1.56 10.55 3.36
N ARG A 119 -2.25 11.69 3.26
CA ARG A 119 -1.96 12.85 4.12
C ARG A 119 -2.33 12.57 5.57
N ARG A 120 -3.50 11.98 5.82
CA ARG A 120 -3.96 11.60 7.18
C ARG A 120 -3.00 10.62 7.84
N MET A 121 -2.55 9.57 7.13
CA MET A 121 -1.53 8.63 7.61
C MET A 121 -0.23 9.34 7.99
N GLY A 122 0.25 10.24 7.11
CA GLY A 122 1.47 11.01 7.37
C GLY A 122 1.35 11.91 8.60
N ASP A 123 0.20 12.57 8.79
CA ASP A 123 -0.08 13.41 9.95
C ASP A 123 -0.22 12.62 11.25
N LEU A 124 -0.95 11.50 11.20
CA LEU A 124 -1.16 10.62 12.36
C LEU A 124 0.17 10.09 12.92
N HIS A 125 1.07 9.67 12.03
CA HIS A 125 2.35 9.06 12.42
C HIS A 125 3.52 10.05 12.43
N ARG A 126 3.28 11.33 12.09
CA ARG A 126 4.32 12.37 11.90
C ARG A 126 5.43 11.92 10.95
N ARG A 127 5.05 11.24 9.86
CA ARG A 127 5.97 10.72 8.84
C ARG A 127 5.66 11.32 7.49
N TYR A 128 6.68 11.91 6.88
CA TYR A 128 6.53 12.70 5.67
C TYR A 128 7.57 12.27 4.61
N PRO A 129 7.16 11.98 3.36
CA PRO A 129 8.06 11.49 2.31
C PRO A 129 9.14 12.48 1.87
N PHE A 130 8.98 13.77 2.21
CA PHE A 130 9.96 14.82 1.89
C PHE A 130 10.41 15.59 3.14
N GLY A 131 10.46 14.92 4.30
CA GLY A 131 11.00 15.46 5.54
C GLY A 131 10.14 16.51 6.24
N GLY A 132 9.13 17.06 5.57
CA GLY A 132 8.21 18.05 6.16
C GLY A 132 6.78 17.90 5.69
N ARG A 133 5.85 18.24 6.60
CA ARG A 133 4.40 18.21 6.36
C ARG A 133 3.98 19.03 5.15
N ARG A 134 4.42 20.31 5.10
CA ARG A 134 4.01 21.26 4.06
C ARG A 134 4.39 20.79 2.66
N ILE A 135 5.66 20.44 2.45
CA ILE A 135 6.19 19.99 1.15
C ILE A 135 5.51 18.68 0.74
N SER A 136 5.32 17.76 1.68
CA SER A 136 4.66 16.48 1.40
C SER A 136 3.19 16.63 1.05
N HIS A 137 2.46 17.50 1.75
CA HIS A 137 1.08 17.81 1.42
C HIS A 137 0.95 18.49 0.06
N ALA A 138 1.82 19.46 -0.25
CA ALA A 138 1.85 20.11 -1.56
C ALA A 138 2.10 19.08 -2.67
N TYR A 139 3.06 18.18 -2.47
CA TYR A 139 3.34 17.09 -3.40
C TYR A 139 2.11 16.18 -3.61
N LEU A 140 1.48 15.72 -2.53
CA LEU A 140 0.31 14.83 -2.61
C LEU A 140 -0.91 15.52 -3.23
N ARG A 141 -1.10 16.83 -2.97
CA ARG A 141 -2.12 17.64 -3.64
C ARG A 141 -1.85 17.79 -5.14
N GLY A 142 -0.59 18.00 -5.54
CA GLY A 142 -0.20 18.03 -6.94
C GLY A 142 -0.48 16.70 -7.65
N ARG A 143 -0.20 15.57 -6.98
CA ARG A 143 -0.53 14.24 -7.49
C ARG A 143 -2.02 13.97 -7.58
N GLU A 144 -2.78 14.42 -6.60
CA GLU A 144 -4.24 14.37 -6.60
C GLU A 144 -4.80 15.11 -7.80
N PHE A 145 -4.34 16.35 -8.03
CA PHE A 145 -4.73 17.13 -9.20
C PHE A 145 -4.36 16.43 -10.51
N TYR A 146 -3.13 15.90 -10.63
CA TYR A 146 -2.71 15.14 -11.80
C TYR A 146 -3.61 13.93 -12.06
N ALA A 147 -3.93 13.14 -11.03
CA ALA A 147 -4.79 11.97 -11.15
C ALA A 147 -6.22 12.32 -11.60
N TYR A 148 -6.77 13.44 -11.12
CA TYR A 148 -8.05 13.96 -11.60
C TYR A 148 -8.01 14.31 -13.08
N ASN A 149 -6.96 15.02 -13.52
CA ASN A 149 -6.81 15.39 -14.92
C ASN A 149 -6.64 14.15 -15.80
N SER A 150 -5.82 13.17 -15.40
CA SER A 150 -5.64 11.93 -16.15
C SER A 150 -6.95 11.16 -16.32
N ARG A 151 -7.73 10.97 -15.25
CA ARG A 151 -9.06 10.32 -15.34
C ARG A 151 -10.03 11.11 -16.21
N PHE A 152 -10.02 12.44 -16.12
CA PHE A 152 -10.84 13.29 -16.97
C PHE A 152 -10.50 13.08 -18.46
N TRP A 153 -9.22 13.12 -18.81
CA TRP A 153 -8.77 12.92 -20.19
C TRP A 153 -9.06 11.51 -20.69
N GLU A 154 -8.82 10.46 -19.89
CA GLU A 154 -9.20 9.07 -20.23
C GLU A 154 -10.70 8.97 -20.54
N ASN A 155 -11.56 9.57 -19.73
CA ASN A 155 -13.01 9.57 -19.97
C ASN A 155 -13.42 10.35 -21.22
N VAL A 156 -12.77 11.49 -21.51
CA VAL A 156 -13.03 12.28 -22.72
C VAL A 156 -12.64 11.50 -23.97
N PHE A 157 -11.43 10.93 -24.03
CA PHE A 157 -10.97 10.18 -25.20
C PHE A 157 -11.72 8.85 -25.39
N THR A 158 -12.10 8.16 -24.30
CA THR A 158 -12.91 6.93 -24.38
C THR A 158 -14.32 7.21 -24.92
N ARG A 159 -14.89 8.39 -24.64
CA ARG A 159 -16.17 8.82 -25.21
C ARG A 159 -16.09 9.23 -26.68
N MET A 160 -14.93 9.71 -27.15
CA MET A 160 -14.73 10.09 -28.56
C MET A 160 -14.45 8.89 -29.48
N SER A 161 -14.05 7.75 -28.91
CA SER A 161 -13.77 6.50 -29.65
C SER A 161 -14.95 5.54 -29.74
N LYS A 162 -16.13 5.92 -29.23
CA LYS A 162 -17.41 5.20 -29.40
C LYS A 162 -18.31 5.98 -30.35
#